data_AF-A0A1Y4C7D7-F1
#
_entry.id   AF-A0A1Y4C7D7-F1
#
_cell.length_a   1.000
_cell.length_b   1.000
_cell.length_c   1.000
_cell.angle_alpha   90.00
_cell.angle_beta   90.00
_cell.angle_gamma   90.00
#
_symmetry.space_group_name_H-M   'P 1'
#
loop_
_entity.id
_entity.type
_entity.pdbx_description
1 polymer ?
#
loop_
_entity_poly.entity_id
_entity_poly.type
_entity_poly.pdbx_seq_one_letter_code
_entity_poly.pdbx_strand_id
1 'polypeptide(L)' 'MKEETKKQVRIAIVGLFGVLALICATSEPINQDTWFKDFFISKSIAALFGYIAYRLAKYWESKGLLPEMDDDV' A
#
# COMPACT_ATOMS: atom_id res chain seq x y z
N MET A 1 -17.24 -4.38 -17.47
CA MET A 1 -17.12 -4.33 -16.00
C MET A 1 -17.79 -3.06 -15.50
N LYS A 2 -18.73 -3.14 -14.54
CA LYS A 2 -19.47 -1.98 -14.02
C LYS A 2 -18.50 -0.96 -13.40
N GLU A 3 -18.79 0.34 -13.47
CA GLU A 3 -17.90 1.40 -12.92
C GLU A 3 -17.66 1.22 -11.42
N GLU A 4 -18.68 0.84 -10.66
CA GLU A 4 -18.54 0.49 -9.24
C GLU A 4 -17.53 -0.63 -8.99
N THR A 5 -17.53 -1.66 -9.84
CA THR A 5 -16.53 -2.74 -9.76
C THR A 5 -15.11 -2.21 -10.01
N LYS A 6 -14.93 -1.23 -10.90
CA LYS A 6 -13.61 -0.61 -11.14
C LYS A 6 -13.14 0.20 -9.93
N LYS A 7 -14.03 0.94 -9.28
CA LYS A 7 -13.74 1.67 -8.04
C LYS A 7 -13.31 0.72 -6.92
N GLN A 8 -14.05 -0.38 -6.75
CA GLN A 8 -13.72 -1.44 -5.78
C GLN A 8 -12.37 -2.10 -6.05
N VAL A 9 -12.04 -2.37 -7.32
CA VAL A 9 -10.73 -2.93 -7.70
C VAL A 9 -9.60 -1.94 -7.37
N ARG A 10 -9.78 -0.64 -7.61
CA ARG A 10 -8.77 0.38 -7.29
C ARG A 10 -8.49 0.47 -5.79
N ILE A 11 -9.52 0.51 -4.95
CA ILE A 11 -9.33 0.54 -3.49
C ILE A 11 -8.68 -0.76 -3.00
N ALA A 12 -9.03 -1.92 -3.58
CA ALA A 12 -8.38 -3.19 -3.27
C ALA A 12 -6.88 -3.18 -3.64
N ILE A 13 -6.50 -2.55 -4.76
CA ILE A 13 -5.09 -2.36 -5.14
C ILE A 13 -4.36 -1.48 -4.12
N VAL A 14 -4.94 -0.35 -3.71
CA VAL A 14 -4.36 0.53 -2.67
C VAL A 14 -4.20 -0.24 -1.36
N GLY A 15 -5.24 -0.97 -0.94
CA GLY A 15 -5.23 -1.79 0.26
C GLY A 15 -4.14 -2.87 0.22
N LEU A 16 -3.99 -3.57 -0.91
CA LEU A 16 -2.94 -4.58 -1.08
C LEU A 16 -1.55 -3.97 -0.90
N PHE A 17 -1.26 -2.83 -1.54
CA PHE A 17 0.02 -2.16 -1.35
C PHE A 17 0.21 -1.67 0.08
N GLY A 18 -0.84 -1.18 0.74
CA GLY A 18 -0.80 -0.80 2.15
C GLY A 18 -0.45 -1.98 3.07
N VAL A 19 -1.04 -3.15 2.85
CA VAL A 19 -0.75 -4.37 3.62
C VAL A 19 0.68 -4.86 3.37
N LEU A 20 1.14 -4.88 2.11
CA LEU A 20 2.52 -5.24 1.78
C LEU A 20 3.52 -4.28 2.43
N ALA A 21 3.24 -2.98 2.39
CA ALA A 21 4.05 -1.97 3.06
C ALA A 21 4.12 -2.23 4.57
N LEU A 22 2.98 -2.52 5.21
CA LEU A 22 2.90 -2.81 6.64
C LEU A 22 3.71 -4.06 7.01
N ILE A 23 3.55 -5.16 6.27
CA ILE A 23 4.30 -6.40 6.51
C ILE A 23 5.81 -6.14 6.45
N CYS A 24 6.29 -5.45 5.41
CA CYS A 24 7.71 -5.10 5.30
C CYS A 24 8.15 -4.16 6.43
N ALA A 25 7.33 -3.16 6.79
CA ALA A 25 7.62 -2.20 7.85
C ALA A 25 7.73 -2.86 9.22
N THR A 26 6.92 -3.87 9.53
CA THR A 26 6.91 -4.55 10.83
C THR A 26 7.77 -5.81 10.86
N SER A 27 8.22 -6.32 9.71
CA SER A 27 9.08 -7.50 9.64
C SER A 27 10.49 -7.22 10.19
N GLU A 28 11.04 -8.23 10.89
CA GLU A 28 12.39 -8.29 11.41
C GLU A 28 13.17 -9.39 10.66
N PRO A 29 14.39 -9.13 10.18
CA PRO A 29 15.21 -10.17 9.57
C PRO A 29 15.58 -11.26 10.58
N ILE A 30 15.45 -12.52 10.16
CA ILE A 30 15.82 -13.68 11.00
C ILE A 30 17.32 -14.03 10.90
N ASN A 31 17.96 -13.69 9.77
CA ASN A 31 19.36 -14.01 9.52
C ASN A 31 20.25 -12.97 10.20
N GLN A 32 21.01 -13.39 11.22
CA GLN A 32 21.89 -12.50 11.97
C GLN A 32 23.11 -12.03 11.16
N ASP A 33 23.62 -12.86 10.25
CA ASP A 33 24.82 -12.55 9.47
C ASP A 33 24.58 -11.41 8.47
N THR A 34 23.36 -11.34 7.93
CA THR A 34 22.95 -10.31 6.95
C THR A 34 21.91 -9.35 7.50
N TRP A 35 21.66 -9.37 8.82
CA TRP A 35 20.53 -8.68 9.46
C TRP A 35 20.43 -7.22 9.04
N PHE A 36 21.52 -6.47 9.13
CA PHE A 36 21.53 -5.04 8.82
C PHE A 36 21.14 -4.76 7.36
N LYS A 37 21.69 -5.53 6.42
CA LYS A 37 21.40 -5.38 5.00
C LYS A 37 19.93 -5.74 4.72
N ASP A 38 19.47 -6.86 5.25
CA ASP A 38 18.12 -7.36 5.03
C ASP A 38 17.06 -6.43 5.68
N PHE A 39 17.40 -5.84 6.83
CA PHE A 39 16.59 -4.82 7.49
C PHE A 39 16.37 -3.63 6.56
N PHE A 40 17.45 -3.02 6.06
CA PHE A 40 17.35 -1.85 5.18
C PHE A 40 16.64 -2.15 3.87
N ILE A 41 16.86 -3.33 3.28
CA ILE A 41 16.13 -3.76 2.08
C ILE A 41 14.63 -3.83 2.39
N SER A 42 14.24 -4.49 3.48
CA SER A 42 12.82 -4.61 3.87
C SER A 42 12.19 -3.24 4.14
N LYS A 43 12.86 -2.34 4.88
CA LYS A 43 12.33 -0.99 5.16
C LYS A 43 12.24 -0.12 3.90
N SER A 44 13.18 -0.28 2.97
CA SER A 44 13.13 0.42 1.67
C SER A 44 11.97 -0.06 0.81
N ILE A 45 11.69 -1.37 0.79
CA ILE A 45 10.54 -1.96 0.10
C ILE A 45 9.23 -1.47 0.75
N ALA A 46 9.17 -1.42 2.09
CA ALA A 46 8.03 -0.89 2.82
C ALA A 46 7.72 0.56 2.40
N ALA A 47 8.75 1.42 2.39
CA ALA A 47 8.63 2.81 1.98
C ALA A 47 8.19 2.94 0.52
N LEU A 48 8.71 2.10 -0.37
CA LEU A 48 8.32 2.07 -1.79
C LEU A 48 6.84 1.73 -1.96
N PHE A 49 6.35 0.66 -1.33
CA PHE A 49 4.94 0.29 -1.41
C PHE A 49 4.03 1.32 -0.78
N GLY A 50 4.42 1.88 0.37
CA GLY A 50 3.69 2.99 1.00
C GLY A 50 3.59 4.21 0.08
N TYR A 51 4.69 4.58 -0.58
CA TYR A 51 4.72 5.68 -1.53
C TYR A 51 3.84 5.42 -2.77
N ILE A 52 3.90 4.21 -3.34
CA ILE A 52 3.06 3.82 -4.48
C ILE A 52 1.58 3.86 -4.08
N ALA A 53 1.22 3.27 -2.94
CA ALA A 53 -0.15 3.31 -2.42
C ALA A 53 -0.65 4.75 -2.25
N TYR A 54 0.15 5.61 -1.62
CA TYR A 54 -0.16 7.02 -1.44
C TYR A 54 -0.36 7.74 -2.78
N ARG A 55 0.56 7.56 -3.74
CA ARG A 55 0.48 8.20 -5.06
C ARG A 55 -0.75 7.74 -5.84
N LEU A 56 -1.06 6.44 -5.82
CA LEU A 56 -2.25 5.88 -6.47
C LEU A 56 -3.53 6.40 -5.81
N ALA A 57 -3.60 6.37 -4.49
CA ALA A 57 -4.73 6.87 -3.73
C ALA A 57 -4.99 8.34 -4.05
N LYS A 58 -3.97 9.21 -3.94
CA LYS A 58 -4.12 10.64 -4.25
C LYS A 58 -4.50 10.93 -5.70
N TYR A 59 -3.92 10.20 -6.65
CA TYR A 59 -4.25 10.38 -8.06
C TYR A 59 -5.68 9.91 -8.42
N TRP A 60 -6.14 8.80 -7.83
CA TRP A 60 -7.50 8.30 -8.07
C TRP A 60 -8.55 9.09 -7.30
N GLU A 61 -8.25 9.53 -6.09
CA GLU A 61 -9.06 10.47 -5.30
C GLU A 61 -9.30 11.76 -6.08
N SER A 62 -8.23 12.40 -6.60
CA SER A 62 -8.35 13.65 -7.37
C SER A 62 -9.14 13.52 -8.68
N LYS A 63 -9.47 12.29 -9.09
CA LYS A 63 -10.24 11.99 -10.31
C LYS A 63 -11.62 11.40 -10.00
N GLY A 64 -12.02 11.30 -8.73
CA GLY A 64 -13.28 10.64 -8.34
C GLY A 64 -13.34 9.17 -8.73
N LEU A 65 -12.19 8.50 -8.84
CA LEU A 65 -12.06 7.11 -9.29
C LEU A 65 -12.05 6.11 -8.13
N LEU A 66 -11.99 6.59 -6.90
CA LEU A 66 -12.16 5.79 -5.69
C LEU A 66 -13.65 5.74 -5.30
N PRO A 67 -14.06 4.72 -4.54
CA PRO A 67 -15.38 4.73 -3.90
C PRO A 67 -15.48 5.92 -2.94
N GLU A 68 -16.67 6.49 -2.83
CA GLU A 68 -16.97 7.44 -1.76
C GLU A 68 -16.84 6.68 -0.45
N MET A 69 -16.02 7.21 0.46
CA MET A 69 -16.00 6.73 1.83
C MET A 69 -17.13 7.49 2.51
N ASP A 70 -18.16 6.79 2.98
CA ASP A 70 -19.16 7.42 3.85
C ASP A 70 -18.40 7.93 5.08
N ASP A 71 -18.33 9.26 5.21
CA ASP A 71 -17.74 9.93 6.38
C ASP A 71 -18.66 9.84 7.62
N ASP A 72 -19.73 9.03 7.55
CA ASP A 72 -20.68 8.78 8.64
C ASP A 72 -20.11 7.74 9.63
N VAL A 73 -19.11 8.15 10.41
CA VAL A 73 -18.70 7.51 11.68
C VAL A 73 -18.54 8.55 12.78
#